data_AF-A0A7G6YTA0-F1
#
_entry.id   AF-A0A7G6YTA0-F1
#
_cell.length_a   1.000
_cell.length_b   1.000
_cell.length_c   1.000
_cell.angle_alpha   90.00
_cell.angle_beta   90.00
_cell.angle_gamma   90.00
#
_symmetry.space_group_name_H-M   'P 1'
#
loop_
_entity.id
_entity.type
_entity.pdbx_description
1 polymer ?
#
loop_
_entity_poly.entity_id
_entity_poly.type
_entity_poly.pdbx_seq_one_letter_code
_entity_poly.pdbx_strand_id
1 'polypeptide(L)'
;MQLLLRDSLLSKRFSQRSLLLANAAGVLPQLHELVRLERATPTGNARSEQYQAQQQRILTRLLLLSTTIASVAAELDCEGERADQVASYLTEHANRREQRLTVLSIAVGAASGIATTVLEGRTAQYAFGIGGGLATAILGVLTLTSNPTVLFTHPRNLLADIWQEAPQSNAYPPAVWYVLTEPAFSNQGQSSLAHNARRRWQHYGQLERPDSRKGRAQLELLFGGGGHYDANALHLRADMLNELQASVRLINQDLRGLLQELTPPGQ
;
A
#
# COMPACT_ATOMS: atom_id res chain seq x y z
N MET A 1 19.11 20.51 2.63
CA MET A 1 19.78 19.26 3.06
C MET A 1 21.27 19.44 3.36
N GLN A 2 22.08 20.03 2.46
CA GLN A 2 23.53 20.24 2.67
C GLN A 2 23.92 21.11 3.89
N LEU A 3 23.00 21.94 4.41
CA LEU A 3 23.23 22.75 5.61
C LEU A 3 23.10 21.97 6.93
N LEU A 4 22.28 20.91 6.98
CA LEU A 4 22.03 20.14 8.21
C LEU A 4 23.15 19.16 8.55
N LEU A 5 23.77 18.56 7.54
CA LEU A 5 24.94 17.69 7.70
C LEU A 5 26.24 18.47 7.97
N ARG A 6 26.23 19.79 7.74
CA ARG A 6 27.36 20.69 8.06
C ARG A 6 27.34 21.20 9.49
N ASP A 7 26.24 20.98 10.22
CA ASP A 7 26.21 21.25 11.65
C ASP A 7 27.02 20.17 12.38
N SER A 8 28.30 20.49 12.63
CA SER A 8 29.24 19.61 13.32
C SER A 8 28.83 19.32 14.77
N LEU A 9 27.90 20.09 15.35
CA LEU A 9 27.47 19.91 16.73
C LEU A 9 26.42 18.80 16.81
N LEU A 10 25.43 18.82 15.92
CA LEU A 10 24.37 17.81 15.83
C LEU A 10 24.87 16.47 15.26
N SER A 11 25.65 16.51 14.17
CA SER A 11 26.15 15.29 13.51
C SER A 11 27.15 14.47 14.35
N LYS A 12 27.73 15.06 15.40
CA LYS A 12 28.55 14.34 16.40
C LYS A 12 27.73 13.62 17.46
N ARG A 13 26.47 14.01 17.67
CA ARG A 13 25.61 13.49 18.75
C ARG A 13 24.52 12.56 18.24
N PHE A 14 24.00 12.81 17.05
CA PHE A 14 22.88 12.10 16.45
C PHE A 14 23.27 11.46 15.12
N SER A 15 22.66 10.31 14.82
CA SER A 15 22.83 9.65 13.53
C SER A 15 22.19 10.46 12.40
N GLN A 16 22.64 10.25 11.16
CA GLN A 16 22.07 10.92 9.99
C GLN A 16 20.56 10.67 9.87
N ARG A 17 20.09 9.44 10.10
CA ARG A 17 18.65 9.11 10.05
C ARG A 17 17.87 9.85 11.13
N SER A 18 18.39 9.91 12.35
CA SER A 18 17.78 10.67 13.45
C SER A 18 17.67 12.17 13.14
N LEU A 19 18.67 12.76 12.49
CA LEU A 19 18.63 14.17 12.06
C LEU A 19 17.63 14.41 10.92
N LEU A 20 17.51 13.49 9.96
CA LEU A 20 16.51 13.58 8.90
C LEU A 20 15.09 13.42 9.46
N LEU A 21 14.89 12.53 10.44
CA LEU A 21 13.61 12.38 11.11
C LEU A 21 13.28 13.60 11.97
N ALA A 22 14.27 14.17 12.66
CA ALA A 22 14.12 15.42 13.38
C ALA A 22 13.76 16.59 12.46
N ASN A 23 14.28 16.61 11.23
CA ASN A 23 13.87 17.55 10.20
C ASN A 23 12.39 17.36 9.82
N ALA A 24 11.98 16.11 9.58
CA ALA A 24 10.59 15.78 9.26
C ALA A 24 9.62 16.18 10.40
N ALA A 25 10.04 15.99 11.66
CA ALA A 25 9.27 16.38 12.85
C ALA A 25 9.31 17.89 13.16
N GLY A 26 10.18 18.65 12.50
CA GLY A 26 10.38 20.08 12.78
C GLY A 26 11.00 20.37 14.15
N VAL A 27 11.90 19.49 14.64
CA VAL A 27 12.52 19.59 15.97
C VAL A 27 14.02 19.90 15.95
N LEU A 28 14.61 20.12 14.77
CA LEU A 28 16.03 20.41 14.63
C LEU A 28 16.52 21.62 15.46
N PRO A 29 15.83 22.77 15.48
CA PRO A 29 16.24 23.90 16.33
C PRO A 29 16.31 23.53 17.82
N GLN A 30 15.37 22.71 18.28
CA GLN A 30 15.27 22.24 19.66
C GLN A 30 16.39 21.25 19.98
N LEU A 31 16.74 20.35 19.04
CA LEU A 31 17.90 19.46 19.20
C LEU A 31 19.20 20.25 19.32
N HIS A 32 19.38 21.27 18.48
CA HIS A 32 20.58 22.10 18.50
C HIS A 32 20.71 22.80 19.85
N GLU A 33 19.62 23.38 20.34
CA GLU A 33 19.58 24.04 21.64
C GLU A 33 19.82 23.05 22.80
N LEU A 34 19.26 21.85 22.72
CA LEU A 34 19.46 20.80 23.71
C LEU A 34 20.95 20.42 23.82
N VAL A 35 21.63 20.16 22.69
CA VAL A 35 23.06 19.82 22.70
C VAL A 35 23.94 21.02 23.13
N ARG A 36 23.54 22.26 22.79
CA ARG A 36 24.21 23.47 23.32
C ARG A 36 24.11 23.53 24.84
N LEU A 37 22.92 23.25 25.38
CA LEU A 37 22.66 23.17 26.81
C LEU A 37 23.30 21.95 27.48
N GLU A 38 23.72 20.91 26.77
CA GLU A 38 24.51 19.80 27.35
C GLU A 38 25.98 20.20 27.53
N ARG A 39 26.55 20.92 26.57
CA ARG A 39 27.99 21.28 26.54
C ARG A 39 28.38 22.48 27.39
N ALA A 40 27.45 23.31 27.82
CA ALA A 40 27.76 24.46 28.68
C ALA A 40 28.28 24.01 30.06
N THR A 41 28.97 24.89 30.80
CA THR A 41 29.45 24.61 32.17
C THR A 41 28.28 24.63 33.18
N PRO A 42 28.18 23.70 34.15
CA PRO A 42 27.02 23.59 35.05
C PRO A 42 26.75 24.91 35.78
N THR A 43 25.55 25.47 35.58
CA THR A 43 25.17 26.80 36.12
C THR A 43 23.68 26.80 36.53
N GLY A 44 23.41 26.30 37.73
CA GLY A 44 22.13 26.49 38.45
C GLY A 44 20.87 25.85 37.86
N ASN A 45 19.74 26.05 38.56
CA ASN A 45 18.43 25.43 38.27
C ASN A 45 17.78 25.94 36.97
N ALA A 46 18.06 27.17 36.55
CA ALA A 46 17.51 27.76 35.32
C ALA A 46 17.93 26.99 34.06
N ARG A 47 19.14 26.39 34.05
CA ARG A 47 19.60 25.57 32.93
C ARG A 47 18.87 24.23 32.88
N SER A 48 18.65 23.59 34.02
CA SER A 48 17.87 22.34 34.07
C SER A 48 16.44 22.56 33.60
N GLU A 49 15.82 23.69 33.96
CA GLU A 49 14.48 24.06 33.48
C GLU A 49 14.45 24.27 31.96
N GLN A 50 15.45 24.98 31.40
CA GLN A 50 15.57 25.17 29.95
C GLN A 50 15.78 23.84 29.21
N TYR A 51 16.62 22.95 29.74
CA TYR A 51 16.85 21.62 29.18
C TYR A 51 15.55 20.80 29.15
N GLN A 52 14.86 20.74 30.29
CA GLN A 52 13.57 20.05 30.41
C GLN A 52 12.52 20.64 29.47
N ALA A 53 12.46 21.96 29.32
CA ALA A 53 11.53 22.61 28.39
C ALA A 53 11.81 22.24 26.93
N GLN A 54 13.08 22.15 26.50
CA GLN A 54 13.41 21.69 25.15
C GLN A 54 13.06 20.21 24.96
N GLN A 55 13.37 19.37 25.94
CA GLN A 55 13.03 17.94 25.90
C GLN A 55 11.52 17.73 25.77
N GLN A 56 10.70 18.45 26.54
CA GLN A 56 9.24 18.40 26.45
C GLN A 56 8.73 18.82 25.06
N ARG A 57 9.30 19.89 24.47
CA ARG A 57 8.93 20.33 23.11
C ARG A 57 9.27 19.28 22.06
N ILE A 58 10.44 18.65 22.16
CA ILE A 58 10.86 17.57 21.28
C ILE A 58 9.89 16.39 21.42
N LEU A 59 9.67 15.89 22.64
CA LEU A 59 8.79 14.74 22.90
C LEU A 59 7.35 14.99 22.40
N THR A 60 6.81 16.20 22.61
CA THR A 60 5.47 16.57 22.13
C THR A 60 5.39 16.51 20.60
N ARG A 61 6.41 17.00 19.89
CA ARG A 61 6.48 16.97 18.42
C ARG A 61 6.67 15.56 17.88
N LEU A 62 7.48 14.74 18.56
CA LEU A 62 7.67 13.34 18.20
C LEU A 62 6.40 12.51 18.44
N LEU A 63 5.64 12.80 19.51
CA LEU A 63 4.32 12.20 19.75
C LEU A 63 3.33 12.60 18.64
N LEU A 64 3.30 13.87 18.23
CA LEU A 64 2.48 14.31 17.10
C LEU A 64 2.86 13.59 15.80
N LEU A 65 4.16 13.40 15.55
CA LEU A 65 4.61 12.62 14.39
C LEU A 65 4.15 11.16 14.50
N SER A 66 4.29 10.51 15.65
CA SER A 66 3.85 9.12 15.87
C SER A 66 2.34 8.95 15.64
N THR A 67 1.52 9.87 16.16
CA THR A 67 0.06 9.86 15.93
C THR A 67 -0.30 10.12 14.47
N THR A 68 0.46 10.97 13.77
CA THR A 68 0.31 11.19 12.32
C THR A 68 0.63 9.92 11.53
N ILE A 69 1.72 9.23 11.87
CA ILE A 69 2.11 7.94 11.26
C ILE A 69 1.00 6.91 11.49
N ALA A 70 0.49 6.79 12.72
CA ALA A 70 -0.59 5.87 13.06
C ALA A 70 -1.88 6.19 12.28
N SER A 71 -2.21 7.46 12.12
CA SER A 71 -3.40 7.89 11.37
C SER A 71 -3.30 7.55 9.89
N VAL A 72 -2.15 7.81 9.26
CA VAL A 72 -1.91 7.45 7.85
C VAL A 72 -1.93 5.94 7.66
N ALA A 73 -1.30 5.18 8.57
CA ALA A 73 -1.34 3.72 8.51
C ALA A 73 -2.76 3.16 8.68
N ALA A 74 -3.58 3.74 9.55
CA ALA A 74 -4.97 3.34 9.72
C ALA A 74 -5.80 3.66 8.46
N GLU A 75 -5.57 4.81 7.83
CA GLU A 75 -6.27 5.15 6.58
C GLU A 75 -5.92 4.18 5.45
N LEU A 76 -4.64 3.83 5.30
CA LEU A 76 -4.18 2.82 4.34
C LEU A 76 -4.81 1.44 4.60
N ASP A 77 -4.89 1.03 5.88
CA ASP A 77 -5.53 -0.21 6.31
C ASP A 77 -7.02 -0.23 5.97
N CYS A 78 -7.74 0.85 6.30
CA CYS A 78 -9.17 0.96 6.02
C CYS A 78 -9.46 0.95 4.51
N GLU A 79 -8.69 1.68 3.70
CA GLU A 79 -8.88 1.66 2.25
C GLU A 79 -8.49 0.31 1.63
N GLY A 80 -7.47 -0.37 2.18
CA GLY A 80 -7.08 -1.72 1.78
C GLY A 80 -8.17 -2.74 2.07
N GLU A 81 -8.64 -2.78 3.32
CA GLU A 81 -9.73 -3.65 3.78
C GLU A 81 -11.04 -3.36 3.02
N ARG A 82 -11.36 -2.09 2.76
CA ARG A 82 -12.52 -1.72 1.95
C ARG A 82 -12.44 -2.31 0.54
N ALA A 83 -11.27 -2.27 -0.10
CA ALA A 83 -11.08 -2.87 -1.40
C ALA A 83 -11.19 -4.40 -1.32
N ASP A 84 -10.56 -5.03 -0.32
CA ASP A 84 -10.53 -6.49 -0.15
C ASP A 84 -11.89 -7.10 0.18
N GLN A 85 -12.70 -6.42 1.00
CA GLN A 85 -14.08 -6.85 1.29
C GLN A 85 -14.95 -6.86 0.03
N VAL A 86 -14.83 -5.81 -0.79
CA VAL A 86 -15.57 -5.73 -2.06
C VAL A 86 -15.04 -6.77 -3.05
N ALA A 87 -13.73 -6.99 -3.09
CA ALA A 87 -13.11 -8.04 -3.90
C ALA A 87 -13.65 -9.42 -3.50
N SER A 88 -13.64 -9.74 -2.21
CA SER A 88 -14.14 -10.99 -1.64
C SER A 88 -15.63 -11.20 -1.94
N TYR A 89 -16.44 -10.14 -1.87
CA TYR A 89 -17.85 -10.19 -2.28
C TYR A 89 -18.01 -10.55 -3.77
N LEU A 90 -17.25 -9.91 -4.65
CA LEU A 90 -17.28 -10.19 -6.09
C LEU A 90 -16.76 -11.61 -6.40
N THR A 91 -15.71 -12.05 -5.73
CA THR A 91 -15.15 -13.41 -5.84
C THR A 91 -16.17 -14.46 -5.41
N GLU A 92 -16.84 -14.27 -4.28
CA GLU A 92 -17.89 -15.20 -3.81
C GLU A 92 -19.07 -15.25 -4.79
N HIS A 93 -19.46 -14.09 -5.34
CA HIS A 93 -20.53 -14.02 -6.34
C HIS A 93 -20.12 -14.73 -7.65
N ALA A 94 -18.87 -14.56 -8.10
CA ALA A 94 -18.31 -15.26 -9.25
C ALA A 94 -18.27 -16.78 -9.00
N ASN A 95 -17.72 -17.22 -7.87
CA ASN A 95 -17.57 -18.64 -7.49
C ASN A 95 -18.93 -19.37 -7.46
N ARG A 96 -19.96 -18.77 -6.87
CA ARG A 96 -21.31 -19.37 -6.84
C ARG A 96 -21.89 -19.56 -8.25
N ARG A 97 -21.62 -18.62 -9.14
CA ARG A 97 -22.08 -18.70 -10.53
C ARG A 97 -21.28 -19.74 -11.30
N GLU A 98 -19.97 -19.77 -11.17
CA GLU A 98 -19.09 -20.79 -11.77
C GLU A 98 -19.49 -22.20 -11.32
N GLN A 99 -19.78 -22.38 -10.03
CA GLN A 99 -20.25 -23.65 -9.47
C GLN A 99 -21.58 -24.07 -10.13
N ARG A 100 -22.55 -23.17 -10.26
CA ARG A 100 -23.84 -23.46 -10.91
C ARG A 100 -23.68 -23.83 -12.38
N LEU A 101 -22.85 -23.09 -13.13
CA LEU A 101 -22.57 -23.36 -14.54
C LEU A 101 -21.84 -24.68 -14.72
N THR A 102 -20.89 -25.00 -13.84
CA THR A 102 -20.16 -26.27 -13.85
C THR A 102 -21.09 -27.45 -13.57
N VAL A 103 -21.96 -27.35 -12.55
CA VAL A 103 -22.97 -28.39 -12.26
C VAL A 103 -23.92 -28.58 -13.44
N LEU A 104 -24.39 -27.48 -14.06
CA LEU A 104 -25.24 -27.54 -15.25
C LEU A 104 -24.52 -28.20 -16.44
N SER A 105 -23.24 -27.86 -16.65
CA SER A 105 -22.41 -28.45 -17.70
C SER A 105 -22.23 -29.95 -17.49
N ILE A 106 -21.99 -30.40 -16.26
CA ILE A 106 -21.89 -31.81 -15.90
C ILE A 106 -23.23 -32.52 -16.16
N ALA A 107 -24.35 -31.93 -15.72
CA ALA A 107 -25.67 -32.50 -15.91
C ALA A 107 -26.06 -32.62 -17.40
N VAL A 108 -25.81 -31.58 -18.19
CA VAL A 108 -26.06 -31.59 -19.65
C VAL A 108 -25.18 -32.62 -20.34
N GLY A 109 -23.88 -32.68 -20.01
CA GLY A 109 -22.97 -33.67 -20.56
C GLY A 109 -23.39 -35.11 -20.23
N ALA A 110 -23.77 -35.38 -18.97
CA ALA A 110 -24.23 -36.69 -18.53
C ALA A 110 -25.55 -37.10 -19.21
N ALA A 111 -26.55 -36.20 -19.23
CA ALA A 111 -27.84 -36.46 -19.87
C ALA A 111 -27.68 -36.72 -21.38
N SER A 112 -26.83 -35.95 -22.04
CA SER A 112 -26.55 -36.11 -23.47
C SER A 112 -25.84 -37.42 -23.77
N GLY A 113 -24.88 -37.83 -22.94
CA GLY A 113 -24.16 -39.10 -23.08
C GLY A 113 -25.03 -40.33 -22.82
N ILE A 114 -26.00 -40.25 -21.91
CA ILE A 114 -26.98 -41.34 -21.69
C ILE A 114 -28.00 -41.39 -22.83
N ALA A 115 -28.49 -40.23 -23.29
CA ALA A 115 -29.49 -40.17 -24.35
C ALA A 115 -28.98 -40.78 -25.68
N THR A 116 -27.69 -40.66 -26.00
CA THR A 116 -27.11 -41.27 -27.20
C THR A 116 -27.05 -42.80 -27.15
N THR A 117 -27.05 -43.42 -25.96
CA THR A 117 -27.03 -44.89 -25.82
C THR A 117 -28.43 -45.51 -25.77
N VAL A 118 -29.42 -44.77 -25.26
CA VAL A 118 -30.80 -45.26 -25.06
C VAL A 118 -31.72 -44.98 -26.25
N LEU A 119 -31.49 -43.91 -27.01
CA LEU A 119 -32.38 -43.53 -28.12
C LEU A 119 -32.06 -44.32 -29.40
N GLU A 120 -33.10 -44.90 -30.00
CA GLU A 120 -33.03 -45.57 -31.29
C GLU A 120 -33.27 -44.57 -32.43
N GLY A 121 -32.27 -44.38 -33.30
CA GLY A 121 -32.37 -43.55 -34.49
C GLY A 121 -31.21 -42.56 -34.62
N ARG A 122 -30.57 -42.57 -35.80
CA ARG A 122 -29.37 -41.74 -36.09
C ARG A 122 -29.61 -40.26 -35.81
N THR A 123 -30.76 -39.71 -36.21
CA THR A 123 -31.09 -38.29 -36.02
C THR A 123 -31.16 -37.88 -34.56
N ALA A 124 -31.77 -38.72 -33.70
CA ALA A 124 -31.86 -38.46 -32.26
C ALA A 124 -30.47 -38.57 -31.59
N GLN A 125 -29.70 -39.61 -31.94
CA GLN A 125 -28.33 -39.79 -31.42
C GLN A 125 -27.40 -38.63 -31.83
N TYR A 126 -27.46 -38.17 -33.07
CA TYR A 126 -26.70 -37.00 -33.53
C TYR A 126 -27.15 -35.71 -32.83
N ALA A 127 -28.45 -35.51 -32.64
CA ALA A 127 -28.98 -34.33 -31.95
C ALA A 127 -28.49 -34.23 -30.50
N PHE A 128 -28.54 -35.33 -29.73
CA PHE A 128 -28.07 -35.33 -28.34
C PHE A 128 -26.55 -35.36 -28.23
N GLY A 129 -25.84 -36.09 -29.10
CA GLY A 129 -24.37 -36.14 -29.07
C GLY A 129 -23.72 -34.80 -29.44
N ILE A 130 -24.11 -34.22 -30.58
CA ILE A 130 -23.55 -32.94 -31.06
C ILE A 130 -24.14 -31.76 -30.28
N GLY A 131 -25.45 -31.75 -30.03
CA GLY A 131 -26.12 -30.68 -29.28
C GLY A 131 -25.66 -30.61 -27.83
N GLY A 132 -25.52 -31.76 -27.17
CA GLY A 132 -25.00 -31.85 -25.81
C GLY A 132 -23.54 -31.41 -25.68
N GLY A 133 -22.68 -31.84 -26.62
CA GLY A 133 -21.29 -31.41 -26.66
C GLY A 133 -21.14 -29.90 -26.88
N LEU A 134 -21.93 -29.33 -27.81
CA LEU A 134 -21.94 -27.89 -28.07
C LEU A 134 -22.46 -27.09 -26.87
N ALA A 135 -23.54 -27.54 -26.24
CA ALA A 135 -24.08 -26.89 -25.04
C ALA A 135 -23.09 -26.91 -23.87
N THR A 136 -22.41 -28.03 -23.66
CA THR A 136 -21.35 -28.17 -22.65
C THR A 136 -20.19 -27.21 -22.94
N ALA A 137 -19.75 -27.10 -24.20
CA ALA A 137 -18.69 -26.19 -24.60
C ALA A 137 -19.07 -24.71 -24.37
N ILE A 138 -20.31 -24.31 -24.70
CA ILE A 138 -20.83 -22.97 -24.45
C ILE A 138 -20.85 -22.68 -22.94
N LEU A 139 -21.34 -23.61 -22.12
CA LEU A 139 -21.35 -23.47 -20.66
C LEU A 139 -19.94 -23.33 -20.10
N GLY A 140 -18.97 -24.11 -20.59
CA GLY A 140 -17.57 -23.97 -20.22
C GLY A 140 -16.98 -22.59 -20.56
N VAL A 141 -17.29 -22.06 -21.75
CA VAL A 141 -16.87 -20.70 -22.15
C VAL A 141 -17.54 -19.63 -21.28
N LEU A 142 -18.82 -19.79 -20.93
CA LEU A 142 -19.53 -18.86 -20.06
C LEU A 142 -18.97 -18.83 -18.63
N THR A 143 -18.46 -19.97 -18.14
CA THR A 143 -17.73 -20.04 -16.86
C THR A 143 -16.46 -19.19 -16.90
N LEU A 144 -15.74 -19.14 -18.04
CA LEU A 144 -14.45 -18.44 -18.15
C LEU A 144 -14.53 -16.94 -18.48
N THR A 145 -15.66 -16.45 -18.97
CA THR A 145 -15.73 -15.13 -19.64
C THR A 145 -16.40 -14.03 -18.83
N SER A 146 -16.80 -14.29 -17.59
CA SER A 146 -17.74 -13.41 -16.90
C SER A 146 -17.32 -13.07 -15.47
N ASN A 147 -16.54 -12.00 -15.35
CA ASN A 147 -16.15 -11.42 -14.06
C ASN A 147 -17.13 -10.31 -13.67
N PRO A 148 -17.82 -10.42 -12.53
CA PRO A 148 -18.66 -9.33 -12.04
C PRO A 148 -17.80 -8.10 -11.73
N THR A 149 -18.34 -6.92 -12.01
CA THR A 149 -17.67 -5.64 -11.73
C THR A 149 -18.54 -4.73 -10.89
N VAL A 150 -17.91 -3.79 -10.20
CA VAL A 150 -18.58 -2.78 -9.37
C VAL A 150 -17.93 -1.41 -9.58
N LEU A 151 -18.74 -0.35 -9.53
CA LEU A 151 -18.22 1.02 -9.49
C LEU A 151 -17.55 1.25 -8.13
N PHE A 152 -16.25 1.50 -8.12
CA PHE A 152 -15.47 1.77 -6.92
C PHE A 152 -14.63 3.03 -7.13
N THR A 153 -14.84 4.02 -6.26
CA THR A 153 -14.19 5.35 -6.34
C THR A 153 -13.28 5.61 -5.15
N HIS A 154 -12.24 6.40 -5.37
CA HIS A 154 -11.27 6.80 -4.36
C HIS A 154 -10.91 8.29 -4.53
N PRO A 155 -11.76 9.22 -4.04
CA PRO A 155 -11.52 10.66 -4.17
C PRO A 155 -10.17 11.12 -3.62
N ARG A 156 -9.68 10.44 -2.58
CA ARG A 156 -8.34 10.59 -2.03
C ARG A 156 -7.53 9.33 -2.32
N ASN A 157 -6.83 9.32 -3.45
CA ASN A 157 -6.09 8.15 -3.88
C ASN A 157 -4.66 8.13 -3.33
N LEU A 158 -4.47 7.38 -2.24
CA LEU A 158 -3.17 7.20 -1.58
C LEU A 158 -2.10 6.55 -2.49
N LEU A 159 -2.50 5.84 -3.54
CA LEU A 159 -1.56 5.22 -4.49
C LEU A 159 -1.02 6.21 -5.54
N ALA A 160 -1.77 7.28 -5.83
CA ALA A 160 -1.51 8.15 -6.98
C ALA A 160 -0.18 8.90 -6.86
N ASP A 161 0.07 9.54 -5.72
CA ASP A 161 1.29 10.34 -5.51
C ASP A 161 2.55 9.46 -5.47
N ILE A 162 2.43 8.22 -4.97
CA ILE A 162 3.51 7.22 -5.00
C ILE A 162 3.83 6.82 -6.45
N TRP A 163 2.80 6.51 -7.25
CA TRP A 163 2.97 6.12 -8.65
C TRP A 163 3.60 7.22 -9.49
N GLN A 164 3.16 8.46 -9.27
CA GLN A 164 3.66 9.63 -10.01
C GLN A 164 5.03 10.10 -9.53
N GLU A 165 5.50 9.63 -8.38
CA GLU A 165 6.67 10.17 -7.68
C GLU A 165 6.57 11.69 -7.55
N ALA A 166 5.41 12.17 -7.07
CA ALA A 166 5.11 13.59 -7.04
C ALA A 166 6.15 14.37 -6.20
N PRO A 167 6.56 15.58 -6.62
CA PRO A 167 7.51 16.37 -5.82
C PRO A 167 6.94 16.76 -4.45
N GLN A 168 5.61 16.87 -4.35
CA GLN A 168 4.86 17.11 -3.13
C GLN A 168 3.58 16.28 -3.18
N SER A 169 3.12 15.85 -2.01
CA SER A 169 1.90 15.04 -1.90
C SER A 169 0.78 15.82 -1.22
N ASN A 170 -0.42 15.71 -1.79
CA ASN A 170 -1.67 16.16 -1.16
C ASN A 170 -2.34 14.99 -0.39
N ALA A 171 -1.97 13.75 -0.73
CA ALA A 171 -2.46 12.53 -0.10
C ALA A 171 -1.69 12.13 1.18
N TYR A 172 -0.51 12.70 1.44
CA TYR A 172 0.30 12.38 2.61
C TYR A 172 0.65 13.64 3.41
N PRO A 173 0.63 13.57 4.75
CA PRO A 173 1.19 14.63 5.59
C PRO A 173 2.66 14.90 5.24
N PRO A 174 3.14 16.15 5.23
CA PRO A 174 4.48 16.48 4.76
C PRO A 174 5.61 15.70 5.43
N ALA A 175 5.51 15.44 6.74
CA ALA A 175 6.51 14.67 7.47
C ALA A 175 6.59 13.21 7.00
N VAL A 176 5.44 12.58 6.75
CA VAL A 176 5.37 11.20 6.25
C VAL A 176 5.84 11.16 4.80
N TRP A 177 5.40 12.11 3.97
CA TRP A 177 5.84 12.20 2.58
C TRP A 177 7.36 12.36 2.46
N TYR A 178 7.95 13.21 3.30
CA TYR A 178 9.40 13.39 3.37
C TYR A 178 10.12 12.07 3.64
N VAL A 179 9.65 11.29 4.64
CA VAL A 179 10.26 10.00 4.96
C VAL A 179 10.09 8.99 3.81
N LEU A 180 8.92 8.97 3.15
CA LEU A 180 8.67 8.08 2.01
C LEU A 180 9.53 8.42 0.79
N THR A 181 9.94 9.68 0.64
CA THR A 181 10.66 10.19 -0.55
C THR A 181 12.15 10.42 -0.33
N GLU A 182 12.64 10.46 0.91
CA GLU A 182 14.05 10.60 1.25
C GLU A 182 14.78 9.23 1.18
N PRO A 183 15.77 9.05 0.27
CA PRO A 183 16.46 7.77 0.09
C PRO A 183 17.10 7.19 1.35
N ALA A 184 17.57 8.02 2.28
CA ALA A 184 18.25 7.57 3.49
C ALA A 184 17.40 6.66 4.39
N PHE A 185 16.06 6.69 4.27
CA PHE A 185 15.15 5.81 5.01
C PHE A 185 14.95 4.44 4.36
N SER A 186 15.44 4.22 3.14
CA SER A 186 15.47 2.87 2.58
C SER A 186 16.65 2.05 3.11
N ASN A 187 16.55 0.72 3.02
CA ASN A 187 17.58 -0.20 3.50
C ASN A 187 18.96 0.06 2.87
N GLN A 188 19.01 0.38 1.58
CA GLN A 188 20.27 0.59 0.85
C GLN A 188 20.66 2.07 0.70
N GLY A 189 19.75 3.01 1.02
CA GLY A 189 20.03 4.44 0.88
C GLY A 189 20.08 4.97 -0.56
N GLN A 190 19.88 4.11 -1.57
CA GLN A 190 20.06 4.45 -2.98
C GLN A 190 18.80 5.04 -3.64
N SER A 191 17.63 4.64 -3.15
CA SER A 191 16.31 5.02 -3.68
C SER A 191 15.33 5.22 -2.52
N SER A 192 14.24 5.96 -2.77
CA SER A 192 13.22 6.22 -1.75
C SER A 192 12.27 5.03 -1.56
N LEU A 193 11.55 5.00 -0.43
CA LEU A 193 10.54 3.99 -0.16
C LEU A 193 9.43 4.02 -1.21
N ALA A 194 8.97 5.22 -1.59
CA ALA A 194 7.98 5.43 -2.64
C ALA A 194 8.45 4.90 -4.00
N HIS A 195 9.69 5.23 -4.40
CA HIS A 195 10.28 4.72 -5.64
C HIS A 195 10.36 3.18 -5.63
N ASN A 196 10.79 2.61 -4.51
CA ASN A 196 10.90 1.17 -4.37
C ASN A 196 9.53 0.49 -4.45
N ALA A 197 8.49 1.04 -3.82
CA ALA A 197 7.13 0.52 -3.93
C ALA A 197 6.65 0.51 -5.39
N ARG A 198 6.77 1.65 -6.09
CA ARG A 198 6.45 1.75 -7.52
C ARG A 198 7.19 0.72 -8.35
N ARG A 199 8.50 0.55 -8.15
CA ARG A 199 9.31 -0.44 -8.88
C ARG A 199 8.84 -1.86 -8.62
N ARG A 200 8.44 -2.20 -7.39
CA ARG A 200 7.87 -3.52 -7.06
C ARG A 200 6.57 -3.77 -7.82
N TRP A 201 5.67 -2.79 -7.84
CA TRP A 201 4.40 -2.89 -8.58
C TRP A 201 4.62 -3.08 -10.08
N GLN A 202 5.65 -2.45 -10.65
CA GLN A 202 6.00 -2.61 -12.06
C GLN A 202 6.66 -3.96 -12.38
N HIS A 203 7.44 -4.54 -11.46
CA HIS A 203 8.29 -5.69 -11.77
C HIS A 203 7.73 -7.04 -11.36
N TYR A 204 6.97 -7.11 -10.27
CA TYR A 204 6.50 -8.39 -9.73
C TYR A 204 5.16 -8.85 -10.30
N GLY A 205 4.83 -8.43 -11.52
CA GLY A 205 3.63 -8.89 -12.24
C GLY A 205 2.31 -8.35 -11.68
N GLN A 206 2.37 -7.43 -10.73
CA GLN A 206 1.21 -6.73 -10.18
C GLN A 206 0.51 -5.86 -11.22
N LEU A 207 1.29 -5.24 -12.12
CA LEU A 207 0.78 -4.41 -13.20
C LEU A 207 0.87 -5.11 -14.55
N GLU A 208 -0.21 -4.99 -15.32
CA GLU A 208 -0.25 -5.31 -16.73
C GLU A 208 0.75 -4.45 -17.51
N ARG A 209 1.20 -4.93 -18.67
CA ARG A 209 2.21 -4.22 -19.50
C ARG A 209 1.76 -2.77 -19.76
N PRO A 210 2.49 -1.75 -19.26
CA PRO A 210 2.04 -0.35 -19.30
C PRO A 210 1.71 0.16 -20.71
N ASP A 211 2.40 -0.34 -21.73
CA ASP A 211 2.21 0.09 -23.13
C ASP A 211 0.96 -0.52 -23.78
N SER A 212 0.36 -1.54 -23.15
CA SER A 212 -0.86 -2.18 -23.65
C SER A 212 -2.10 -1.34 -23.31
N ARG A 213 -3.17 -1.50 -24.10
CA ARG A 213 -4.47 -0.85 -23.80
C ARG A 213 -5.00 -1.27 -22.42
N LYS A 214 -4.86 -2.55 -22.06
CA LYS A 214 -5.27 -3.09 -20.76
C LYS A 214 -4.44 -2.51 -19.61
N GLY A 215 -3.11 -2.40 -19.79
CA GLY A 215 -2.21 -1.77 -18.82
C GLY A 215 -2.57 -0.32 -18.56
N ARG A 216 -2.76 0.49 -19.61
CA ARG A 216 -3.18 1.90 -19.44
C ARG A 216 -4.50 2.03 -18.68
N ALA A 217 -5.49 1.21 -19.01
CA ALA A 217 -6.76 1.19 -18.30
C ALA A 217 -6.59 0.79 -16.82
N GLN A 218 -5.73 -0.20 -16.53
CA GLN A 218 -5.44 -0.60 -15.15
C GLN A 218 -4.73 0.51 -14.36
N LEU A 219 -3.77 1.21 -14.97
CA LEU A 219 -3.09 2.35 -14.35
C LEU A 219 -4.08 3.49 -14.05
N GLU A 220 -4.95 3.83 -14.99
CA GLU A 220 -5.98 4.85 -14.79
C GLU A 220 -6.97 4.44 -13.68
N LEU A 221 -7.36 3.16 -13.65
CA LEU A 221 -8.24 2.61 -12.64
C LEU A 221 -7.61 2.71 -11.23
N LEU A 222 -6.37 2.22 -11.07
CA LEU A 222 -5.66 2.17 -9.78
C LEU A 222 -5.17 3.53 -9.28
N PHE A 223 -4.65 4.38 -10.18
CA PHE A 223 -3.96 5.62 -9.83
C PHE A 223 -4.75 6.89 -10.17
N GLY A 224 -5.91 6.77 -10.82
CA GLY A 224 -6.85 7.86 -11.10
C GLY A 224 -7.86 8.08 -9.96
N GLY A 225 -9.13 8.37 -10.30
CA GLY A 225 -10.22 8.57 -9.31
C GLY A 225 -11.13 7.36 -9.07
N GLY A 226 -10.90 6.26 -9.80
CA GLY A 226 -11.66 5.02 -9.71
C GLY A 226 -12.40 4.68 -11.02
N GLY A 227 -13.28 3.68 -10.95
CA GLY A 227 -13.96 3.15 -12.14
C GLY A 227 -14.65 1.81 -11.85
N HIS A 228 -14.90 1.04 -12.89
CA HIS A 228 -15.44 -0.33 -12.74
C HIS A 228 -14.30 -1.29 -12.44
N TYR A 229 -14.33 -1.86 -11.24
CA TYR A 229 -13.38 -2.85 -10.77
C TYR A 229 -13.96 -4.25 -10.83
N ASP A 230 -13.15 -5.23 -11.24
CA ASP A 230 -13.36 -6.63 -10.90
C ASP A 230 -12.66 -6.99 -9.58
N ALA A 231 -12.85 -8.23 -9.12
CA ALA A 231 -12.25 -8.71 -7.87
C ALA A 231 -10.72 -8.64 -7.90
N ASN A 232 -10.08 -9.01 -9.02
CA ASN A 232 -8.62 -9.03 -9.14
C ASN A 232 -8.02 -7.63 -9.02
N ALA A 233 -8.62 -6.63 -9.67
CA ALA A 233 -8.16 -5.25 -9.58
C ALA A 233 -8.34 -4.67 -8.16
N LEU A 234 -9.35 -5.12 -7.41
CA LEU A 234 -9.56 -4.70 -6.02
C LEU A 234 -8.57 -5.37 -5.07
N HIS A 235 -8.33 -6.68 -5.19
CA HIS A 235 -7.28 -7.36 -4.41
C HIS A 235 -5.91 -6.72 -4.67
N LEU A 236 -5.60 -6.44 -5.95
CA LEU A 236 -4.37 -5.74 -6.31
C LEU A 236 -4.26 -4.36 -5.65
N ARG A 237 -5.34 -3.57 -5.64
CA ARG A 237 -5.37 -2.29 -4.92
C ARG A 237 -5.14 -2.47 -3.42
N ALA A 238 -5.78 -3.46 -2.82
CA ALA A 238 -5.63 -3.77 -1.39
C ALA A 238 -4.18 -4.14 -1.05
N ASP A 239 -3.54 -4.99 -1.85
CA ASP A 239 -2.14 -5.38 -1.70
C ASP A 239 -1.20 -4.17 -1.75
N MET A 240 -1.39 -3.27 -2.72
CA MET A 240 -0.61 -2.03 -2.83
C MET A 240 -0.77 -1.13 -1.61
N LEU A 241 -2.00 -0.98 -1.09
CA LEU A 241 -2.29 -0.17 0.10
C LEU A 241 -1.67 -0.79 1.36
N ASN A 242 -1.75 -2.12 1.51
CA ASN A 242 -1.14 -2.87 2.62
C ASN A 242 0.40 -2.76 2.61
N GLU A 243 1.02 -2.76 1.43
CA GLU A 243 2.46 -2.55 1.29
C GLU A 243 2.90 -1.15 1.76
N LEU A 244 2.13 -0.12 1.40
CA LEU A 244 2.38 1.25 1.87
C LEU A 244 2.12 1.38 3.36
N GLN A 245 1.09 0.72 3.89
CA GLN A 245 0.79 0.69 5.32
C GLN A 245 1.98 0.13 6.10
N ALA A 246 2.53 -1.01 5.66
CA ALA A 246 3.71 -1.60 6.27
C ALA A 246 4.91 -0.63 6.22
N SER A 247 5.12 0.03 5.08
CA SER A 247 6.19 1.03 4.91
C SER A 247 6.03 2.22 5.85
N VAL A 248 4.82 2.74 6.03
CA VAL A 248 4.52 3.85 6.95
C VAL A 248 4.70 3.42 8.41
N ARG A 249 4.28 2.19 8.77
CA ARG A 249 4.45 1.66 10.14
C ARG A 249 5.93 1.55 10.53
N LEU A 250 6.81 1.22 9.58
CA LEU A 250 8.25 1.10 9.80
C LEU A 250 8.92 2.42 10.21
N ILE A 251 8.34 3.58 9.91
CA ILE A 251 8.86 4.89 10.36
C ILE A 251 8.97 4.95 11.88
N ASN A 252 8.13 4.20 12.62
CA ASN A 252 8.24 4.12 14.08
C ASN A 252 9.56 3.49 14.56
N GLN A 253 10.25 2.71 13.73
CA GLN A 253 11.59 2.18 14.06
C GLN A 253 12.63 3.30 14.07
N ASP A 254 12.60 4.19 13.08
CA ASP A 254 13.47 5.37 13.06
C ASP A 254 13.14 6.32 14.21
N LEU A 255 11.85 6.46 14.56
CA LEU A 255 11.41 7.25 15.70
C LEU A 255 11.95 6.71 17.02
N ARG A 256 11.94 5.38 17.20
CA ARG A 256 12.58 4.73 18.36
C ARG A 256 14.08 5.00 18.39
N GLY A 257 14.76 4.96 17.25
CA GLY A 257 16.18 5.30 17.14
C GLY A 257 16.47 6.72 17.64
N LEU A 258 15.71 7.71 17.17
CA LEU A 258 15.85 9.10 17.63
C LEU A 258 15.58 9.24 19.13
N LEU A 259 14.54 8.57 19.66
CA LEU A 259 14.21 8.59 21.09
C LEU A 259 15.32 7.97 21.96
N GLN A 260 15.99 6.91 21.48
CA GLN A 260 17.14 6.32 22.16
C GLN A 260 18.32 7.29 22.20
N GLU A 261 18.61 7.95 21.07
CA GLU A 261 19.71 8.92 20.99
C GLU A 261 19.48 10.18 21.85
N LEU A 262 18.21 10.54 22.09
CA LEU A 262 17.79 11.63 22.99
C LEU A 262 18.05 11.33 24.47
N THR A 263 18.19 10.07 24.86
CA THR A 263 18.57 9.72 26.23
C THR A 263 20.08 9.94 26.41
N PRO A 264 20.54 10.64 27.45
CA PRO A 264 21.97 10.78 27.71
C PRO A 264 22.60 9.40 28.00
N PRO A 265 23.82 9.12 27.50
CA PRO A 265 24.55 7.92 27.93
C PRO A 265 24.91 8.06 29.42
N GLY A 266 24.30 7.22 30.28
CA GLY A 266 24.64 7.15 31.71
C GLY A 266 23.50 7.41 32.70
N GLN A 267 22.29 6.91 32.43
CA GLN A 267 21.36 6.50 33.49
C GLN A 267 21.21 4.98 33.46
#